data_AF-A0A7I9VG85-F1
#
_entry.id   AF-A0A7I9VG85-F1
#
_cell.length_a   1.000
_cell.length_b   1.000
_cell.length_c   1.000
_cell.angle_alpha   90.00
_cell.angle_beta   90.00
_cell.angle_gamma   90.00
#
_symmetry.space_group_name_H-M   'P 1'
#
loop_
_entity.id
_entity.type
_entity.pdbx_description
1 polymer ?
#
loop_
_entity_poly.entity_id
_entity_poly.type
_entity_poly.pdbx_seq_one_letter_code
_entity_poly.pdbx_strand_id
1 'polypeptide(L)'
;MTLGLRGDELERLRVAVAARLGLHFDDTKLDDLDAVAAKRLGALRHVPAGVWLGRVEAGDPEELAFLAERLTVGETYFFRNGNDLRAFAEVVVPARLAARDGERRLRFLSAGCSSGEEPYTLAMLLQDAPGLAGWDVSVRGVDVNPAALERARAGRYGEWSLRQTSAEARARFFEGTDREFTVRPAVRAMVSFDQRNLVAEDPALWTPGAYDAIFCRNVTMYFAPEVSRRVVDRIAASLAPGGFLFLGHAETLRGVSGRFHLRHSHDTFYYQLRGAGEDAVSGAVAPRRAPAAAPPLAAAPADPGWPEAIRAASARVAAITGGASAPGHSATPPPPGGPLQLAAALDLARQERYADALALLAARPLEAETDPDALLLRAVVLASSGDPAGAEAACARVLALDELSAEAHYVMALCREHARDAEGARNQDHYALYLDPTFALPRLHLGLMAQRAGEREKARGELSRALALLAGEDASRVLLLGGGFSRDALAELCRAELRAAGGEP
;
A
#
# COMPACT_ATOMS: atom_id res chain seq x y z
N MET A 1 8.66 29.92 -37.30
CA MET A 1 7.51 29.01 -37.11
C MET A 1 7.74 28.30 -35.79
N THR A 2 6.86 28.53 -34.81
CA THR A 2 6.86 27.82 -33.53
C THR A 2 6.64 26.34 -33.84
N LEU A 3 7.59 25.48 -33.46
CA LEU A 3 7.55 24.03 -33.74
C LEU A 3 6.68 23.24 -32.73
N GLY A 4 5.92 23.94 -31.87
CA GLY A 4 5.05 23.36 -30.86
C GLY A 4 3.65 23.03 -31.40
N LEU A 5 2.94 22.18 -30.67
CA LEU A 5 1.56 21.81 -30.95
C LEU A 5 0.61 22.96 -30.56
N ARG A 6 -0.51 23.09 -31.28
CA ARG A 6 -1.64 23.92 -30.82
C ARG A 6 -2.35 23.25 -29.65
N GLY A 7 -3.15 23.99 -28.88
CA GLY A 7 -3.82 23.44 -27.68
C GLY A 7 -4.68 22.20 -27.95
N ASP A 8 -5.39 22.15 -29.08
CA ASP A 8 -6.18 20.98 -29.51
C ASP A 8 -5.29 19.79 -29.91
N GLU A 9 -4.14 20.06 -30.52
CA GLU A 9 -3.17 19.06 -30.93
C GLU A 9 -2.40 18.47 -29.75
N LEU A 10 -2.08 19.29 -28.75
CA LEU A 10 -1.44 18.86 -27.51
C LEU A 10 -2.38 17.99 -26.68
N GLU A 11 -3.66 18.35 -26.62
CA GLU A 11 -4.68 17.54 -25.96
C GLU A 11 -4.85 16.18 -26.65
N ARG A 12 -4.87 16.16 -27.99
CA ARG A 12 -4.86 14.90 -28.76
C ARG A 12 -3.66 14.04 -28.44
N LEU A 13 -2.45 14.62 -28.36
CA LEU A 13 -1.25 13.89 -27.97
C LEU A 13 -1.38 13.31 -26.57
N ARG A 14 -1.87 14.08 -25.61
CA ARG A 14 -2.08 13.65 -24.22
C ARG A 14 -3.02 12.45 -24.13
N VAL A 15 -4.15 12.52 -24.83
CA VAL A 15 -5.12 11.43 -24.93
C VAL A 15 -4.49 10.21 -25.60
N ALA A 16 -3.75 10.40 -26.70
CA ALA A 16 -3.10 9.30 -27.42
C ALA A 16 -2.02 8.62 -26.56
N VAL A 17 -1.21 9.38 -25.83
CA VAL A 17 -0.19 8.84 -24.90
C VAL A 17 -0.84 8.07 -23.77
N ALA A 18 -1.91 8.58 -23.16
CA ALA A 18 -2.65 7.84 -22.13
C ALA A 18 -3.27 6.55 -22.68
N ALA A 19 -3.83 6.58 -23.89
CA ALA A 19 -4.44 5.40 -24.51
C ALA A 19 -3.42 4.36 -24.96
N ARG A 20 -2.28 4.78 -25.51
CA ARG A 20 -1.29 3.91 -26.14
C ARG A 20 -0.19 3.46 -25.18
N LEU A 21 0.26 4.31 -24.27
CA LEU A 21 1.35 4.03 -23.32
C LEU A 21 0.85 3.95 -21.86
N GLY A 22 -0.39 4.35 -21.59
CA GLY A 22 -0.97 4.37 -20.25
C GLY A 22 -0.64 5.63 -19.45
N LEU A 23 0.35 6.40 -19.89
CA LEU A 23 0.92 7.51 -19.12
C LEU A 23 -0.05 8.68 -19.01
N HIS A 24 -0.35 9.08 -17.77
CA HIS A 24 -1.17 10.24 -17.46
C HIS A 24 -0.31 11.49 -17.29
N PHE A 25 -0.71 12.57 -17.97
CA PHE A 25 -0.13 13.89 -17.83
C PHE A 25 -1.24 14.85 -17.37
N ASP A 26 -1.02 15.46 -16.22
CA ASP A 26 -1.84 16.57 -15.72
C ASP A 26 -1.45 17.89 -16.41
N ASP A 27 -2.24 18.93 -16.16
CA ASP A 27 -2.05 20.25 -16.79
C ASP A 27 -0.68 20.87 -16.49
N THR A 28 -0.04 20.49 -15.37
CA THR A 28 1.28 21.02 -14.97
C THR A 28 2.42 20.41 -15.78
N LYS A 29 2.19 19.29 -16.47
CA LYS A 29 3.21 18.57 -17.27
C LYS A 29 2.97 18.67 -18.78
N LEU A 30 2.08 19.55 -19.22
CA LEU A 30 1.80 19.78 -20.63
C LEU A 30 2.99 20.34 -21.40
N ASP A 31 3.79 21.20 -20.76
CA ASP A 31 4.99 21.78 -21.37
C ASP A 31 6.05 20.71 -21.69
N ASP A 32 6.20 19.69 -20.84
CA ASP A 32 7.10 18.56 -21.09
C ASP A 32 6.66 17.77 -22.33
N LEU A 33 5.34 17.55 -22.45
CA LEU A 33 4.75 16.83 -23.57
C LEU A 33 4.91 17.60 -24.89
N ASP A 34 4.68 18.93 -24.88
CA ASP A 34 4.90 19.80 -26.04
C ASP A 34 6.38 19.86 -26.44
N ALA A 35 7.29 19.94 -25.48
CA ALA A 35 8.73 19.94 -25.74
C ALA A 35 9.19 18.64 -26.44
N VAL A 36 8.66 17.49 -26.01
CA VAL A 36 8.94 16.19 -26.67
C VAL A 36 8.38 16.15 -28.08
N ALA A 37 7.16 16.64 -28.29
CA ALA A 37 6.52 16.71 -29.60
C ALA A 37 7.30 17.63 -30.56
N ALA A 38 7.65 18.84 -30.12
CA ALA A 38 8.40 19.81 -30.89
C ALA A 38 9.77 19.25 -31.35
N LYS A 39 10.44 18.49 -30.46
CA LYS A 39 11.69 17.81 -30.80
C LYS A 39 11.50 16.75 -31.89
N ARG A 40 10.41 15.97 -31.84
CA ARG A 40 10.12 14.95 -32.87
C ARG A 40 9.77 15.58 -34.22
N LEU A 41 8.89 16.57 -34.21
CA LEU A 41 8.45 17.29 -35.41
C LEU A 41 9.63 18.00 -36.09
N GLY A 42 10.54 18.58 -35.31
CA GLY A 42 11.79 19.14 -35.82
C GLY A 42 12.69 18.11 -36.51
N ALA A 43 12.73 16.88 -36.01
CA ALA A 43 13.53 15.79 -36.59
C ALA A 43 12.88 15.19 -37.86
N LEU A 44 11.55 15.12 -37.93
CA LEU A 44 10.82 14.51 -39.04
C LEU A 44 10.77 15.36 -40.33
N ARG A 45 11.16 16.65 -40.28
CA ARG A 45 11.28 17.59 -41.40
C ARG A 45 10.14 17.51 -42.45
N HIS A 46 9.21 18.47 -42.42
CA HIS A 46 8.08 18.61 -43.35
C HIS A 46 6.89 17.66 -43.12
N VAL A 47 6.81 16.97 -41.98
CA VAL A 47 5.59 16.25 -41.58
C VAL A 47 4.66 17.20 -40.81
N PRO A 48 3.41 17.43 -41.26
CA PRO A 48 2.44 18.21 -40.50
C PRO A 48 2.12 17.55 -39.15
N ALA A 49 1.94 18.36 -38.09
CA ALA A 49 1.67 17.88 -36.74
C ALA A 49 0.49 16.90 -36.69
N GLY A 50 -0.62 17.21 -37.36
CA GLY A 50 -1.79 16.33 -37.43
C GLY A 50 -1.52 14.95 -38.06
N VAL A 51 -0.58 14.85 -39.02
CA VAL A 51 -0.20 13.57 -39.64
C VAL A 51 0.64 12.73 -38.65
N TRP A 52 1.58 13.36 -37.96
CA TRP A 52 2.36 12.70 -36.92
C TRP A 52 1.46 12.23 -35.76
N LEU A 53 0.53 13.08 -35.30
CA LEU A 53 -0.46 12.70 -34.29
C LEU A 53 -1.31 11.52 -34.73
N GLY A 54 -1.73 11.47 -36.00
CA GLY A 54 -2.46 10.32 -36.55
C GLY A 54 -1.65 9.01 -36.47
N ARG A 55 -0.33 9.05 -36.63
CA ARG A 55 0.55 7.87 -36.44
C ARG A 55 0.62 7.46 -34.97
N VAL A 56 0.77 8.41 -34.05
CA VAL A 56 0.75 8.14 -32.60
C VAL A 56 -0.60 7.54 -32.18
N GLU A 57 -1.70 8.15 -32.61
CA GLU A 57 -3.07 7.70 -32.37
C GLU A 57 -3.33 6.30 -32.94
N ALA A 58 -2.73 5.95 -34.08
CA ALA A 58 -2.79 4.62 -34.67
C ALA A 58 -1.89 3.58 -33.95
N GLY A 59 -0.99 4.03 -33.07
CA GLY A 59 -0.05 3.17 -32.36
C GLY A 59 1.14 2.74 -33.20
N ASP A 60 1.63 3.61 -34.08
CA ASP A 60 2.85 3.38 -34.86
C ASP A 60 4.04 3.01 -33.95
N PRO A 61 4.67 1.82 -34.13
CA PRO A 61 5.71 1.34 -33.23
C PRO A 61 6.93 2.26 -33.11
N GLU A 62 7.31 2.96 -34.17
CA GLU A 62 8.46 3.86 -34.18
C GLU A 62 8.16 5.10 -33.33
N GLU A 63 6.97 5.68 -33.51
CA GLU A 63 6.56 6.86 -32.75
C GLU A 63 6.32 6.53 -31.27
N LEU A 64 5.73 5.38 -30.97
CA LEU A 64 5.56 4.91 -29.59
C LEU A 64 6.92 4.65 -28.91
N ALA A 65 7.90 4.07 -29.62
CA ALA A 65 9.25 3.88 -29.10
C ALA A 65 9.94 5.22 -28.80
N PHE A 66 9.82 6.20 -29.71
CA PHE A 66 10.36 7.54 -29.50
C PHE A 66 9.77 8.23 -28.26
N LEU A 67 8.43 8.15 -28.11
CA LEU A 67 7.72 8.73 -26.99
C LEU A 67 8.08 8.02 -25.68
N ALA A 68 8.09 6.68 -25.67
CA ALA A 68 8.49 5.89 -24.52
C ALA A 68 9.89 6.25 -24.03
N GLU A 69 10.86 6.39 -24.93
CA GLU A 69 12.24 6.76 -24.57
C GLU A 69 12.34 8.07 -23.77
N ARG A 70 11.43 9.02 -24.01
CA ARG A 70 11.48 10.40 -23.48
C ARG A 70 10.49 10.68 -22.36
N LEU A 71 9.35 9.99 -22.36
CA LEU A 71 8.25 10.24 -21.43
C LEU A 71 8.26 9.32 -20.20
N THR A 72 8.99 8.19 -20.24
CA THR A 72 9.10 7.31 -19.07
C THR A 72 10.16 7.80 -18.10
N VAL A 73 9.87 7.71 -16.80
CA VAL A 73 10.86 7.93 -15.73
C VAL A 73 11.60 6.63 -15.46
N GLY A 74 12.92 6.63 -15.59
CA GLY A 74 13.76 5.43 -15.49
C GLY A 74 14.60 5.32 -14.22
N GLU A 75 14.20 5.94 -13.11
CA GLU A 75 14.98 5.90 -11.87
C GLU A 75 14.84 4.52 -11.19
N THR A 76 15.93 3.76 -11.22
CA THR A 76 16.03 2.42 -10.63
C THR A 76 17.46 2.15 -10.16
N TYR A 77 17.61 1.15 -9.28
CA TYR A 77 18.90 0.75 -8.71
C TYR A 77 18.80 -0.63 -8.05
N PHE A 78 19.94 -1.28 -7.90
CA PHE A 78 20.02 -2.63 -7.33
C PHE A 78 19.59 -2.66 -5.87
N PHE A 79 18.95 -3.76 -5.47
CA PHE A 79 18.51 -3.99 -4.09
C PHE A 79 17.55 -2.91 -3.53
N ARG A 80 16.81 -2.22 -4.40
CA ARG A 80 15.80 -1.22 -4.01
C ARG A 80 14.71 -1.83 -3.15
N ASN A 81 14.47 -1.22 -1.99
CA ASN A 81 13.56 -1.68 -0.94
C ASN A 81 13.91 -3.08 -0.42
N GLY A 82 14.93 -3.16 0.43
CA GLY A 82 15.39 -4.43 1.01
C GLY A 82 14.27 -5.25 1.67
N ASN A 83 13.24 -4.60 2.22
CA ASN A 83 12.12 -5.28 2.87
C ASN A 83 11.29 -6.13 1.89
N ASP A 84 10.99 -5.63 0.68
CA ASP A 84 10.30 -6.40 -0.38
C ASP A 84 11.12 -7.63 -0.76
N LEU A 85 12.42 -7.44 -0.89
CA LEU A 85 13.36 -8.47 -1.31
C LEU A 85 13.50 -9.57 -0.26
N ARG A 86 13.47 -9.20 1.02
CA ARG A 86 13.42 -10.17 2.13
C ARG A 86 12.11 -10.94 2.15
N ALA A 87 10.97 -10.26 2.05
CA ALA A 87 9.68 -10.94 1.95
C ALA A 87 9.62 -11.89 0.74
N PHE A 88 10.19 -11.48 -0.40
CA PHE A 88 10.31 -12.33 -1.57
C PHE A 88 11.14 -13.59 -1.30
N ALA A 89 12.36 -13.44 -0.77
CA ALA A 89 13.27 -14.55 -0.54
C ALA A 89 12.83 -15.48 0.60
N GLU A 90 12.30 -14.92 1.70
CA GLU A 90 12.01 -15.65 2.94
C GLU A 90 10.55 -16.17 3.00
N VAL A 91 9.62 -15.56 2.25
CA VAL A 91 8.20 -15.97 2.25
C VAL A 91 7.76 -16.50 0.90
N VAL A 92 7.94 -15.70 -0.17
CA VAL A 92 7.38 -16.02 -1.49
C VAL A 92 8.07 -17.23 -2.11
N VAL A 93 9.40 -17.24 -2.20
CA VAL A 93 10.14 -18.34 -2.83
C VAL A 93 9.85 -19.69 -2.16
N PRO A 94 9.92 -19.84 -0.82
CA PRO A 94 9.55 -21.09 -0.15
C PRO A 94 8.09 -21.52 -0.39
N ALA A 95 7.15 -20.57 -0.35
CA ALA A 95 5.74 -20.88 -0.61
C ALA A 95 5.52 -21.38 -2.05
N ARG A 96 6.20 -20.77 -3.03
CA ARG A 96 6.09 -21.16 -4.45
C ARG A 96 6.78 -22.49 -4.75
N LEU A 97 7.92 -22.77 -4.11
CA LEU A 97 8.58 -24.08 -4.16
C LEU A 97 7.63 -25.19 -3.70
N ALA A 98 6.97 -25.02 -2.56
CA ALA A 98 6.02 -26.00 -2.05
C ALA A 98 4.82 -26.20 -3.00
N ALA A 99 4.30 -25.11 -3.57
CA ALA A 99 3.16 -25.16 -4.48
C ALA A 99 3.47 -25.77 -5.87
N ARG A 100 4.75 -25.74 -6.30
CA ARG A 100 5.17 -26.14 -7.66
C ARG A 100 6.10 -27.36 -7.68
N ASP A 101 6.22 -28.13 -6.59
CA ASP A 101 7.18 -29.24 -6.49
C ASP A 101 7.01 -30.31 -7.59
N GLY A 102 5.78 -30.50 -8.10
CA GLY A 102 5.51 -31.41 -9.22
C GLY A 102 6.02 -30.91 -10.58
N GLU A 103 6.07 -29.60 -10.81
CA GLU A 103 6.52 -29.00 -12.08
C GLU A 103 8.01 -28.63 -12.07
N ARG A 104 8.56 -28.34 -10.89
CA ARG A 104 9.94 -27.89 -10.67
C ARG A 104 10.34 -26.70 -11.54
N ARG A 105 9.37 -25.82 -11.80
CA ARG A 105 9.54 -24.61 -12.59
C ARG A 105 9.00 -23.41 -11.83
N LEU A 106 9.78 -22.33 -11.78
CA LEU A 106 9.36 -21.04 -11.26
C LEU A 106 9.61 -19.93 -12.28
N ARG A 107 8.62 -19.07 -12.45
CA ARG A 107 8.66 -17.96 -13.41
C ARG A 107 8.31 -16.66 -12.71
N PHE A 108 9.18 -15.68 -12.82
CA PHE A 108 8.98 -14.35 -12.21
C PHE A 108 8.95 -13.29 -13.30
N LEU A 109 8.12 -12.26 -13.11
CA LEU A 109 8.05 -11.09 -13.99
C LEU A 109 8.43 -9.84 -13.21
N SER A 110 9.29 -9.01 -13.80
CA SER A 110 9.46 -7.61 -13.42
C SER A 110 8.87 -6.76 -14.55
N ALA A 111 7.71 -6.18 -14.28
CA ALA A 111 6.87 -5.42 -15.19
C ALA A 111 7.15 -3.92 -15.03
N GLY A 112 7.78 -3.31 -16.04
CA GLY A 112 8.37 -1.97 -15.95
C GLY A 112 9.79 -2.01 -15.38
N CYS A 113 10.64 -2.89 -15.92
CA CYS A 113 11.95 -3.19 -15.34
C CYS A 113 13.01 -2.11 -15.55
N SER A 114 12.72 -1.08 -16.33
CA SER A 114 13.65 0.01 -16.70
C SER A 114 15.00 -0.55 -17.20
N SER A 115 16.12 -0.09 -16.64
CA SER A 115 17.47 -0.53 -17.00
C SER A 115 17.91 -1.87 -16.40
N GLY A 116 16.99 -2.67 -15.84
CA GLY A 116 17.22 -4.08 -15.53
C GLY A 116 17.76 -4.39 -14.13
N GLU A 117 17.97 -3.39 -13.28
CA GLU A 117 18.45 -3.59 -11.91
C GLU A 117 17.51 -4.48 -11.08
N GLU A 118 16.18 -4.36 -11.23
CA GLU A 118 15.22 -5.19 -10.49
C GLU A 118 15.24 -6.67 -10.95
N PRO A 119 15.10 -7.02 -12.24
CA PRO A 119 15.23 -8.41 -12.71
C PRO A 119 16.53 -9.08 -12.27
N TYR A 120 17.65 -8.34 -12.34
CA TYR A 120 18.94 -8.87 -11.90
C TYR A 120 19.01 -9.04 -10.39
N THR A 121 18.46 -8.11 -9.60
CA THR A 121 18.34 -8.25 -8.15
C THR A 121 17.55 -9.51 -7.78
N LEU A 122 16.41 -9.76 -8.44
CA LEU A 122 15.62 -10.98 -8.21
C LEU A 122 16.41 -12.24 -8.55
N ALA A 123 17.12 -12.25 -9.68
CA ALA A 123 17.97 -13.37 -10.06
C ALA A 123 19.12 -13.62 -9.07
N MET A 124 19.74 -12.57 -8.54
CA MET A 124 20.79 -12.68 -7.50
C MET A 124 20.24 -13.33 -6.23
N LEU A 125 19.05 -12.92 -5.77
CA LEU A 125 18.40 -13.51 -4.60
C LEU A 125 18.01 -14.98 -4.83
N LEU A 126 17.57 -15.31 -6.04
CA LEU A 126 17.20 -16.68 -6.41
C LEU A 126 18.41 -17.62 -6.50
N GLN A 127 19.62 -17.13 -6.79
CA GLN A 127 20.82 -17.98 -6.72
C GLN A 127 21.14 -18.44 -5.29
N ASP A 128 20.74 -17.66 -4.29
CA ASP A 128 20.96 -17.94 -2.87
C ASP A 128 19.79 -18.63 -2.19
N ALA A 129 18.64 -18.71 -2.85
CA ALA A 129 17.45 -19.25 -2.22
C ALA A 129 17.56 -20.78 -2.03
N PRO A 130 17.37 -21.27 -0.79
CA PRO A 130 17.48 -22.68 -0.49
C PRO A 130 16.39 -23.49 -1.20
N GLY A 131 16.71 -24.71 -1.63
CA GLY A 131 15.75 -25.63 -2.23
C GLY A 131 15.53 -25.49 -3.75
N LEU A 132 16.20 -24.54 -4.42
CA LEU A 132 16.12 -24.36 -5.87
C LEU A 132 17.05 -25.28 -6.69
N ALA A 133 17.84 -26.13 -6.04
CA ALA A 133 18.70 -27.09 -6.75
C ALA A 133 17.85 -28.01 -7.65
N GLY A 134 18.15 -28.01 -8.95
CA GLY A 134 17.41 -28.79 -9.95
C GLY A 134 16.08 -28.17 -10.41
N TRP A 135 15.79 -26.92 -10.06
CA TRP A 135 14.63 -26.19 -10.55
C TRP A 135 14.93 -25.39 -11.81
N ASP A 136 13.95 -25.30 -12.70
CA ASP A 136 13.96 -24.40 -13.85
C ASP A 136 13.41 -23.04 -13.43
N VAL A 137 14.31 -22.08 -13.17
CA VAL A 137 13.98 -20.75 -12.66
C VAL A 137 14.32 -19.68 -13.67
N SER A 138 13.40 -18.76 -13.95
CA SER A 138 13.68 -17.60 -14.81
C SER A 138 13.00 -16.33 -14.35
N VAL A 139 13.66 -15.20 -14.56
CA VAL A 139 13.12 -13.86 -14.36
C VAL A 139 12.99 -13.17 -15.71
N ARG A 140 11.79 -12.71 -16.03
CA ARG A 140 11.53 -11.91 -17.24
C ARG A 140 11.42 -10.45 -16.85
N GLY A 141 12.27 -9.60 -17.40
CA GLY A 141 12.13 -8.14 -17.34
C GLY A 141 11.42 -7.63 -18.58
N VAL A 142 10.38 -6.81 -18.42
CA VAL A 142 9.72 -6.14 -19.54
C VAL A 142 9.62 -4.64 -19.31
N ASP A 143 9.81 -3.87 -20.37
CA ASP A 143 9.63 -2.42 -20.36
C ASP A 143 9.15 -1.92 -21.71
N VAL A 144 8.52 -0.76 -21.74
CA VAL A 144 8.09 -0.11 -22.98
C VAL A 144 9.22 0.71 -23.62
N ASN A 145 10.19 1.16 -22.82
CA ASN A 145 11.33 1.97 -23.23
C ASN A 145 12.46 1.10 -23.81
N PRO A 146 12.70 1.15 -25.14
CA PRO A 146 13.73 0.33 -25.76
C PRO A 146 15.14 0.71 -25.32
N ALA A 147 15.41 2.00 -25.07
CA ALA A 147 16.73 2.46 -24.63
C ALA A 147 17.07 1.98 -23.21
N ALA A 148 16.08 1.85 -22.34
CA ALA A 148 16.26 1.26 -21.02
C ALA A 148 16.59 -0.24 -21.13
N LEU A 149 15.88 -0.98 -21.98
CA LEU A 149 16.14 -2.40 -22.22
C LEU A 149 17.51 -2.68 -22.86
N GLU A 150 18.02 -1.79 -23.72
CA GLU A 150 19.38 -1.93 -24.24
C GLU A 150 20.43 -1.83 -23.12
N ARG A 151 20.24 -0.90 -22.16
CA ARG A 151 21.10 -0.84 -20.96
C ARG A 151 20.98 -2.10 -20.12
N ALA A 152 19.75 -2.60 -19.94
CA ALA A 152 19.49 -3.83 -19.22
C ALA A 152 20.21 -5.04 -19.84
N ARG A 153 20.11 -5.21 -21.16
CA ARG A 153 20.80 -6.29 -21.90
C ARG A 153 22.31 -6.18 -21.82
N ALA A 154 22.85 -4.95 -21.88
CA ALA A 154 24.28 -4.71 -21.72
C ALA A 154 24.77 -5.14 -20.33
N GLY A 155 23.94 -4.98 -19.29
CA GLY A 155 24.25 -5.40 -17.92
C GLY A 155 25.44 -4.65 -17.32
N ARG A 156 25.71 -3.42 -17.78
CA ARG A 156 26.82 -2.54 -17.37
C ARG A 156 26.26 -1.32 -16.64
N TYR A 157 26.75 -1.08 -15.44
CA TYR A 157 26.18 -0.12 -14.50
C TYR A 157 27.26 0.72 -13.82
N GLY A 158 26.95 1.97 -13.50
CA GLY A 158 27.82 2.83 -12.69
C GLY A 158 27.57 2.65 -11.20
N GLU A 159 28.40 3.34 -10.40
CA GLU A 159 28.28 3.35 -8.93
C GLU A 159 26.88 3.78 -8.43
N TRP A 160 26.24 4.73 -9.13
CA TRP A 160 24.91 5.21 -8.76
C TRP A 160 23.83 4.11 -8.73
N SER A 161 23.86 3.18 -9.69
CA SER A 161 22.94 2.03 -9.72
C SER A 161 23.22 1.05 -8.58
N LEU A 162 24.42 1.05 -8.00
CA LEU A 162 24.86 0.15 -6.92
C LEU A 162 24.86 0.83 -5.54
N ARG A 163 24.29 2.03 -5.39
CA ARG A 163 24.35 2.83 -4.15
C ARG A 163 23.75 2.16 -2.90
N GLN A 164 22.89 1.15 -3.06
CA GLN A 164 22.34 0.34 -1.96
C GLN A 164 22.86 -1.12 -1.98
N THR A 165 23.85 -1.42 -2.81
CA THR A 165 24.46 -2.75 -2.91
C THR A 165 25.58 -2.90 -1.89
N SER A 166 25.53 -3.95 -1.07
CA SER A 166 26.60 -4.24 -0.10
C SER A 166 27.91 -4.59 -0.81
N ALA A 167 29.05 -4.38 -0.14
CA ALA A 167 30.37 -4.74 -0.68
C ALA A 167 30.46 -6.25 -1.01
N GLU A 168 29.82 -7.09 -0.20
CA GLU A 168 29.73 -8.53 -0.42
C GLU A 168 28.94 -8.87 -1.69
N ALA A 169 27.73 -8.31 -1.83
CA ALA A 169 26.91 -8.52 -3.04
C ALA A 169 27.62 -8.00 -4.29
N ARG A 170 28.30 -6.86 -4.18
CA ARG A 170 29.11 -6.27 -5.27
C ARG A 170 30.24 -7.21 -5.69
N ALA A 171 31.04 -7.72 -4.75
CA ALA A 171 32.13 -8.64 -5.04
C ALA A 171 31.64 -9.96 -5.67
N ARG A 172 30.48 -10.43 -5.21
CA ARG A 172 29.90 -11.71 -5.63
C ARG A 172 29.26 -11.65 -7.00
N PHE A 173 28.41 -10.66 -7.27
CA PHE A 173 27.53 -10.67 -8.44
C PHE A 173 27.98 -9.77 -9.60
N PHE A 174 29.05 -9.00 -9.40
CA PHE A 174 29.56 -8.08 -10.41
C PHE A 174 31.04 -8.33 -10.69
N GLU A 175 31.45 -7.97 -11.90
CA GLU A 175 32.83 -7.86 -12.37
C GLU A 175 33.11 -6.41 -12.77
N GLY A 176 34.37 -5.97 -12.69
CA GLY A 176 34.77 -4.64 -13.15
C GLY A 176 35.54 -3.82 -12.12
N THR A 177 35.67 -2.53 -12.39
CA THR A 177 36.44 -1.57 -11.58
C THR A 177 35.49 -0.60 -10.88
N ASP A 178 35.99 0.28 -10.01
CA ASP A 178 35.15 1.18 -9.20
C ASP A 178 34.19 2.09 -10.00
N ARG A 179 34.44 2.30 -11.31
CA ARG A 179 33.62 3.18 -12.15
C ARG A 179 32.57 2.47 -12.99
N GLU A 180 32.73 1.17 -13.23
CA GLU A 180 31.82 0.39 -14.06
C GLU A 180 31.75 -1.07 -13.61
N PHE A 181 30.53 -1.53 -13.38
CA PHE A 181 30.17 -2.85 -12.90
C PHE A 181 29.39 -3.60 -13.96
N THR A 182 29.84 -4.79 -14.30
CA THR A 182 29.14 -5.70 -15.21
C THR A 182 28.54 -6.84 -14.41
N VAL A 183 27.24 -7.10 -14.59
CA VAL A 183 26.57 -8.24 -13.95
C VAL A 183 27.18 -9.55 -14.47
N ARG A 184 27.53 -10.46 -13.55
CA ARG A 184 28.18 -11.73 -13.91
C ARG A 184 27.31 -12.60 -14.82
N PRO A 185 27.93 -13.38 -15.75
CA PRO A 185 27.19 -14.23 -16.69
C PRO A 185 26.18 -15.19 -16.04
N ALA A 186 26.50 -15.75 -14.87
CA ALA A 186 25.63 -16.69 -14.16
C ALA A 186 24.28 -16.05 -13.76
N VAL A 187 24.29 -14.79 -13.33
CA VAL A 187 23.06 -14.04 -13.02
C VAL A 187 22.33 -13.69 -14.31
N ARG A 188 23.07 -13.27 -15.35
CA ARG A 188 22.49 -12.91 -16.65
C ARG A 188 21.76 -14.06 -17.33
N ALA A 189 22.24 -15.30 -17.16
CA ALA A 189 21.63 -16.49 -17.73
C ALA A 189 20.21 -16.77 -17.20
N MET A 190 19.85 -16.25 -16.01
CA MET A 190 18.52 -16.41 -15.42
C MET A 190 17.52 -15.35 -15.89
N VAL A 191 17.98 -14.31 -16.59
CA VAL A 191 17.18 -13.12 -16.92
C VAL A 191 17.00 -12.94 -18.42
N SER A 192 15.76 -12.73 -18.85
CA SER A 192 15.43 -12.31 -20.22
C SER A 192 14.77 -10.94 -20.25
N PHE A 193 14.95 -10.21 -21.36
CA PHE A 193 14.43 -8.85 -21.52
C PHE A 193 13.64 -8.68 -22.81
N ASP A 194 12.37 -8.31 -22.71
CA ASP A 194 11.48 -8.08 -23.86
C ASP A 194 10.89 -6.68 -23.84
N GLN A 195 10.82 -6.05 -25.01
CA GLN A 195 10.05 -4.81 -25.16
C GLN A 195 8.57 -5.16 -25.21
N ARG A 196 7.83 -4.78 -24.17
CA ARG A 196 6.39 -5.05 -24.05
C ARG A 196 5.71 -3.86 -23.41
N ASN A 197 4.48 -3.61 -23.83
CA ASN A 197 3.65 -2.56 -23.28
C ASN A 197 2.61 -3.18 -22.34
N LEU A 198 2.63 -2.80 -21.06
CA LEU A 198 1.72 -3.35 -20.05
C LEU A 198 0.24 -3.05 -20.37
N VAL A 199 -0.02 -1.95 -21.08
CA VAL A 199 -1.38 -1.52 -21.47
C VAL A 199 -1.93 -2.36 -22.63
N ALA A 200 -1.05 -2.95 -23.44
CA ALA A 200 -1.46 -3.74 -24.60
C ALA A 200 -2.08 -5.08 -24.17
N GLU A 201 -3.05 -5.54 -24.96
CA GLU A 201 -3.56 -6.91 -24.90
C GLU A 201 -2.57 -7.85 -25.59
N ASP A 202 -1.55 -8.22 -24.83
CA ASP A 202 -0.47 -9.06 -25.31
C ASP A 202 -0.57 -10.46 -24.69
N PRO A 203 -1.05 -11.48 -25.44
CA PRO A 203 -1.20 -12.84 -24.92
C PRO A 203 0.13 -13.47 -24.49
N ALA A 204 1.26 -13.04 -25.07
CA ALA A 204 2.57 -13.58 -24.71
C ALA A 204 3.11 -12.98 -23.41
N LEU A 205 2.70 -11.76 -23.05
CA LEU A 205 2.97 -11.19 -21.73
C LEU A 205 1.96 -11.69 -20.70
N TRP A 206 0.66 -11.64 -21.02
CA TRP A 206 -0.42 -11.88 -20.07
C TRP A 206 -0.94 -13.33 -20.08
N THR A 207 -0.05 -14.29 -20.34
CA THR A 207 -0.40 -15.73 -20.33
C THR A 207 -0.99 -16.12 -18.97
N PRO A 208 -2.20 -16.70 -18.89
CA PRO A 208 -2.82 -17.07 -17.62
C PRO A 208 -1.98 -18.03 -16.78
N GLY A 209 -1.85 -17.75 -15.49
CA GLY A 209 -1.14 -18.63 -14.55
C GLY A 209 0.37 -18.81 -14.80
N ALA A 210 0.97 -17.98 -15.67
CA ALA A 210 2.34 -18.13 -16.12
C ALA A 210 3.41 -17.68 -15.12
N TYR A 211 3.04 -16.86 -14.12
CA TYR A 211 4.00 -16.26 -13.18
C TYR A 211 3.70 -16.63 -11.74
N ASP A 212 4.72 -17.03 -10.99
CA ASP A 212 4.63 -17.33 -9.56
C ASP A 212 4.70 -16.08 -8.69
N ALA A 213 5.42 -15.05 -9.15
CA ALA A 213 5.31 -13.69 -8.63
C ALA A 213 5.57 -12.64 -9.72
N ILE A 214 4.92 -11.49 -9.58
CA ILE A 214 5.07 -10.32 -10.44
C ILE A 214 5.50 -9.12 -9.59
N PHE A 215 6.55 -8.44 -10.01
CA PHE A 215 6.98 -7.15 -9.47
C PHE A 215 6.53 -6.07 -10.46
N CYS A 216 5.69 -5.14 -10.03
CA CYS A 216 5.24 -4.00 -10.83
C CYS A 216 5.36 -2.73 -9.97
N ARG A 217 6.61 -2.35 -9.70
CA ARG A 217 6.97 -1.35 -8.68
C ARG A 217 7.29 -0.02 -9.34
N ASN A 218 6.67 1.04 -8.84
CA ASN A 218 6.81 2.42 -9.31
C ASN A 218 6.41 2.59 -10.78
N VAL A 219 5.30 1.97 -11.20
CA VAL A 219 4.83 1.97 -12.60
C VAL A 219 3.39 2.43 -12.70
N THR A 220 2.48 1.77 -11.97
CA THR A 220 1.05 2.05 -11.99
C THR A 220 0.69 3.45 -11.51
N MET A 221 1.56 4.08 -10.70
CA MET A 221 1.42 5.49 -10.30
C MET A 221 1.42 6.49 -11.48
N TYR A 222 1.95 6.10 -12.64
CA TYR A 222 1.93 6.92 -13.85
C TYR A 222 0.70 6.68 -14.72
N PHE A 223 -0.11 5.67 -14.40
CA PHE A 223 -1.26 5.31 -15.21
C PHE A 223 -2.52 6.07 -14.82
N ALA A 224 -3.37 6.34 -15.82
CA ALA A 224 -4.75 6.74 -15.54
C ALA A 224 -5.46 5.63 -14.73
N PRO A 225 -6.39 5.97 -13.82
CA PRO A 225 -7.02 4.98 -12.93
C PRO A 225 -7.63 3.78 -13.65
N GLU A 226 -8.31 3.99 -14.77
CA GLU A 226 -8.94 2.93 -15.57
C GLU A 226 -7.90 2.03 -16.25
N VAL A 227 -6.76 2.60 -16.65
CA VAL A 227 -5.63 1.84 -17.22
C VAL A 227 -5.01 0.98 -16.13
N SER A 228 -4.77 1.56 -14.95
CA SER A 228 -4.22 0.85 -13.79
C SER A 228 -5.08 -0.37 -13.42
N ARG A 229 -6.41 -0.21 -13.32
CA ARG A 229 -7.35 -1.32 -13.08
C ARG A 229 -7.20 -2.45 -14.11
N ARG A 230 -7.22 -2.11 -15.41
CA ARG A 230 -7.07 -3.12 -16.48
C ARG A 230 -5.72 -3.84 -16.43
N VAL A 231 -4.64 -3.14 -16.12
CA VAL A 231 -3.32 -3.74 -15.97
C VAL A 231 -3.28 -4.68 -14.76
N VAL A 232 -3.83 -4.27 -13.63
CA VAL A 232 -3.94 -5.11 -12.43
C VAL A 232 -4.78 -6.36 -12.67
N ASP A 233 -5.89 -6.25 -13.41
CA ASP A 233 -6.70 -7.42 -13.77
C ASP A 233 -5.93 -8.43 -14.62
N ARG A 234 -5.11 -7.95 -15.57
CA ARG A 234 -4.24 -8.81 -16.38
C ARG A 234 -3.13 -9.44 -15.54
N ILE A 235 -2.50 -8.67 -14.65
CA ILE A 235 -1.55 -9.18 -13.65
C ILE A 235 -2.18 -10.32 -12.84
N ALA A 236 -3.39 -10.10 -12.31
CA ALA A 236 -4.12 -11.10 -11.53
C ALA A 236 -4.40 -12.37 -12.33
N ALA A 237 -4.78 -12.24 -13.61
CA ALA A 237 -5.03 -13.39 -14.49
C ALA A 237 -3.74 -14.15 -14.84
N SER A 238 -2.61 -13.46 -14.97
CA SER A 238 -1.32 -14.07 -15.33
C SER A 238 -0.56 -14.66 -14.13
N LEU A 239 -0.98 -14.34 -12.91
CA LEU A 239 -0.47 -14.98 -11.71
C LEU A 239 -0.99 -16.42 -11.60
N ALA A 240 -0.09 -17.33 -11.26
CA ALA A 240 -0.42 -18.67 -10.83
C ALA A 240 -1.37 -18.62 -9.61
N PRO A 241 -2.20 -19.65 -9.37
CA PRO A 241 -2.98 -19.75 -8.15
C PRO A 241 -2.11 -19.54 -6.90
N GLY A 242 -2.52 -18.63 -6.02
CA GLY A 242 -1.75 -18.22 -4.83
C GLY A 242 -0.44 -17.49 -5.12
N GLY A 243 -0.26 -16.96 -6.34
CA GLY A 243 0.90 -16.17 -6.75
C GLY A 243 0.92 -14.78 -6.11
N PHE A 244 2.06 -14.11 -6.19
CA PHE A 244 2.32 -12.87 -5.43
C PHE A 244 2.54 -11.65 -6.33
N LEU A 245 2.13 -10.47 -5.85
CA LEU A 245 2.34 -9.19 -6.50
C LEU A 245 3.03 -8.20 -5.55
N PHE A 246 4.11 -7.59 -6.02
CA PHE A 246 4.80 -6.49 -5.33
C PHE A 246 4.57 -5.18 -6.09
N LEU A 247 4.17 -4.15 -5.37
CA LEU A 247 4.00 -2.78 -5.87
C LEU A 247 4.99 -1.83 -5.16
N GLY A 248 5.17 -0.62 -5.69
CA GLY A 248 5.99 0.39 -5.02
C GLY A 248 5.31 0.90 -3.75
N HIS A 249 6.10 1.52 -2.85
CA HIS A 249 5.60 1.98 -1.55
C HIS A 249 4.42 2.97 -1.61
N ALA A 250 4.32 3.74 -2.69
CA ALA A 250 3.27 4.73 -2.88
C ALA A 250 2.07 4.17 -3.68
N GLU A 251 2.11 2.90 -4.05
CA GLU A 251 1.09 2.25 -4.88
C GLU A 251 0.28 1.27 -4.04
N THR A 252 -1.03 1.27 -4.25
CA THR A 252 -1.99 0.45 -3.52
C THR A 252 -3.05 -0.11 -4.44
N LEU A 253 -3.59 -1.29 -4.11
CA LEU A 253 -4.75 -1.85 -4.81
C LEU A 253 -6.09 -1.34 -4.26
N ARG A 254 -6.07 -0.45 -3.27
CA ARG A 254 -7.28 0.15 -2.69
C ARG A 254 -8.10 0.88 -3.76
N GLY A 255 -9.37 0.48 -3.93
CA GLY A 255 -10.24 1.01 -4.98
C GLY A 255 -9.86 0.61 -6.43
N VAL A 256 -8.88 -0.30 -6.58
CA VAL A 256 -8.40 -0.80 -7.87
C VAL A 256 -8.79 -2.27 -8.06
N SER A 257 -8.52 -3.16 -7.08
CA SER A 257 -8.87 -4.58 -7.17
C SER A 257 -9.07 -5.24 -5.80
N GLY A 258 -10.08 -6.10 -5.69
CA GLY A 258 -10.34 -6.95 -4.51
C GLY A 258 -9.82 -8.38 -4.62
N ARG A 259 -9.15 -8.75 -5.72
CA ARG A 259 -8.74 -10.15 -6.04
C ARG A 259 -7.54 -10.66 -5.23
N PHE A 260 -7.04 -9.87 -4.31
CA PHE A 260 -5.80 -10.14 -3.57
C PHE A 260 -6.03 -10.03 -2.07
N HIS A 261 -5.32 -10.86 -1.32
CA HIS A 261 -5.08 -10.69 0.10
C HIS A 261 -3.91 -9.73 0.30
N LEU A 262 -4.07 -8.72 1.15
CA LEU A 262 -2.94 -7.89 1.61
C LEU A 262 -2.12 -8.66 2.65
N ARG A 263 -0.84 -8.87 2.36
CA ARG A 263 0.12 -9.54 3.25
C ARG A 263 1.10 -8.52 3.81
N HIS A 264 1.51 -8.74 5.05
CA HIS A 264 2.51 -7.95 5.74
C HIS A 264 3.53 -8.87 6.41
N SER A 265 4.79 -8.61 6.15
CA SER A 265 5.93 -9.23 6.83
C SER A 265 7.17 -8.41 6.53
N HIS A 266 8.21 -8.48 7.36
CA HIS A 266 9.48 -7.78 7.10
C HIS A 266 9.31 -6.26 6.93
N ASP A 267 8.35 -5.64 7.61
CA ASP A 267 8.03 -4.22 7.50
C ASP A 267 7.75 -3.77 6.05
N THR A 268 7.08 -4.62 5.28
CA THR A 268 6.57 -4.30 3.94
C THR A 268 5.25 -5.00 3.64
N PHE A 269 4.56 -4.46 2.65
CA PHE A 269 3.28 -4.93 2.16
C PHE A 269 3.41 -5.47 0.75
N TYR A 270 2.72 -6.58 0.50
CA TYR A 270 2.63 -7.21 -0.80
C TYR A 270 1.31 -7.98 -0.89
N TYR A 271 0.98 -8.44 -2.08
CA TYR A 271 -0.34 -8.98 -2.38
C TYR A 271 -0.23 -10.45 -2.75
N GLN A 272 -1.17 -11.27 -2.30
CA GLN A 272 -1.28 -12.67 -2.71
C GLN A 272 -2.62 -12.89 -3.40
N LEU A 273 -2.60 -13.47 -4.60
CA LEU A 273 -3.81 -13.77 -5.35
C LEU A 273 -4.70 -14.74 -4.55
N ARG A 274 -5.99 -14.39 -4.41
CA ARG A 274 -7.00 -15.24 -3.76
C ARG A 274 -7.16 -16.57 -4.49
N GLY A 275 -7.51 -17.61 -3.73
CA GLY A 275 -7.83 -18.92 -4.31
C GLY A 275 -9.16 -18.90 -5.09
N ALA A 276 -9.26 -19.71 -6.15
CA ALA A 276 -10.53 -19.90 -6.85
C ALA A 276 -11.56 -20.54 -5.90
N GLY A 277 -12.53 -19.74 -5.44
CA GLY A 277 -13.53 -20.12 -4.43
C GLY A 277 -13.52 -19.23 -3.17
N GLU A 278 -12.47 -18.45 -2.95
CA GLU A 278 -12.46 -17.40 -1.90
C GLU A 278 -13.19 -16.14 -2.34
N ASP A 279 -13.35 -15.94 -3.66
CA ASP A 279 -14.14 -14.84 -4.26
C ASP A 279 -15.66 -14.96 -3.99
N ALA A 280 -16.11 -16.02 -3.29
CA ALA A 280 -17.52 -16.36 -3.10
C ALA A 280 -17.90 -16.75 -1.65
N VAL A 281 -17.35 -16.07 -0.63
CA VAL A 281 -17.89 -16.15 0.74
C VAL A 281 -18.42 -14.79 1.20
N SER A 282 -19.34 -14.23 0.43
CA SER A 282 -20.47 -13.49 1.00
C SER A 282 -21.64 -14.47 1.08
N GLY A 283 -21.80 -15.13 2.23
CA GLY A 283 -22.90 -16.08 2.43
C GLY A 283 -22.59 -17.19 3.42
N ALA A 284 -23.01 -16.98 4.67
CA ALA A 284 -23.22 -17.97 5.72
C ALA A 284 -22.00 -18.77 6.21
N VAL A 285 -21.34 -18.26 7.25
CA VAL A 285 -20.56 -19.10 8.18
C VAL A 285 -21.37 -19.27 9.46
N ALA A 286 -21.84 -20.49 9.71
CA ALA A 286 -22.47 -20.87 10.96
C ALA A 286 -21.48 -20.69 12.14
N PRO A 287 -21.92 -20.20 13.31
CA PRO A 287 -21.02 -19.88 14.41
C PRO A 287 -20.37 -21.16 14.95
N ARG A 288 -19.03 -21.24 14.88
CA ARG A 288 -18.28 -22.25 15.65
C ARG A 288 -18.23 -21.81 17.10
N ARG A 289 -18.74 -22.68 17.98
CA ARG A 289 -18.73 -22.53 19.44
C ARG A 289 -17.28 -22.47 19.94
N ALA A 290 -16.92 -21.40 20.63
CA ALA A 290 -15.62 -21.24 21.29
C ALA A 290 -15.43 -22.29 22.40
N PRO A 291 -14.21 -22.81 22.62
CA PRO A 291 -13.91 -23.66 23.78
C PRO A 291 -13.88 -22.83 25.07
N ALA A 292 -14.28 -23.47 26.18
CA ALA A 292 -14.42 -22.86 27.50
C ALA A 292 -13.08 -22.35 28.05
N ALA A 293 -13.11 -21.15 28.67
CA ALA A 293 -11.96 -20.45 29.23
C ALA A 293 -11.31 -21.18 30.43
N ALA A 294 -9.98 -21.11 30.49
CA ALA A 294 -9.19 -21.47 31.67
C ALA A 294 -9.24 -20.35 32.74
N PRO A 295 -9.02 -20.66 34.03
CA PRO A 295 -9.19 -19.69 35.11
C PRO A 295 -8.08 -18.62 35.11
N PRO A 296 -8.36 -17.39 35.59
CA PRO A 296 -7.41 -16.28 35.52
C PRO A 296 -6.29 -16.43 36.56
N LEU A 297 -5.06 -16.23 36.13
CA LEU A 297 -3.92 -16.01 37.03
C LEU A 297 -4.02 -14.59 37.62
N ALA A 298 -3.68 -14.46 38.91
CA ALA A 298 -3.76 -13.22 39.67
C ALA A 298 -2.97 -12.06 39.03
N ALA A 299 -3.61 -10.88 39.01
CA ALA A 299 -3.10 -9.66 38.41
C ALA A 299 -1.92 -9.06 39.20
N ALA A 300 -0.83 -8.75 38.49
CA ALA A 300 0.15 -7.74 38.89
C ALA A 300 -0.45 -6.31 38.65
N PRO A 301 0.08 -5.23 39.25
CA PRO A 301 -0.52 -3.92 39.14
C PRO A 301 -0.58 -3.45 37.67
N ALA A 302 -1.76 -3.00 37.25
CA ALA A 302 -2.07 -2.62 35.90
C ALA A 302 -1.30 -1.35 35.47
N ASP A 303 -0.75 -1.43 34.26
CA ASP A 303 -0.17 -0.30 33.53
C ASP A 303 -1.32 0.29 32.67
N PRO A 304 -1.69 1.57 32.85
CA PRO A 304 -2.90 2.14 32.26
C PRO A 304 -2.86 2.10 30.73
N GLY A 305 -3.93 1.60 30.10
CA GLY A 305 -4.05 1.55 28.64
C GLY A 305 -4.02 2.94 28.00
N TRP A 306 -3.91 3.03 26.67
CA TRP A 306 -3.80 4.30 25.96
C TRP A 306 -4.90 5.34 26.30
N PRO A 307 -6.19 4.99 26.61
CA PRO A 307 -7.19 5.99 27.00
C PRO A 307 -6.88 6.64 28.35
N GLU A 308 -6.29 5.90 29.29
CA GLU A 308 -5.87 6.41 30.60
C GLU A 308 -4.56 7.19 30.51
N ALA A 309 -3.63 6.77 29.65
CA ALA A 309 -2.43 7.53 29.35
C ALA A 309 -2.77 8.90 28.75
N ILE A 310 -3.75 8.97 27.85
CA ILE A 310 -4.25 10.23 27.30
C ILE A 310 -5.03 11.01 28.36
N ARG A 311 -5.95 10.41 29.11
CA ARG A 311 -6.63 11.12 30.21
C ARG A 311 -5.63 11.74 31.20
N ALA A 312 -4.57 11.03 31.54
CA ALA A 312 -3.51 11.54 32.40
C ALA A 312 -2.70 12.67 31.74
N ALA A 313 -2.40 12.58 30.43
CA ALA A 313 -1.73 13.64 29.67
C ALA A 313 -2.61 14.88 29.50
N SER A 314 -3.89 14.71 29.12
CA SER A 314 -4.88 15.76 29.00
C SER A 314 -5.22 16.41 30.35
N ALA A 315 -5.26 15.65 31.45
CA ALA A 315 -5.44 16.22 32.80
C ALA A 315 -4.24 17.09 33.22
N ARG A 316 -3.01 16.70 32.85
CA ARG A 316 -1.81 17.54 33.05
C ARG A 316 -1.90 18.84 32.25
N VAL A 317 -2.43 18.81 31.02
CA VAL A 317 -2.62 19.99 30.16
C VAL A 317 -3.76 20.88 30.68
N ALA A 318 -4.89 20.31 31.09
CA ALA A 318 -6.04 21.04 31.64
C ALA A 318 -5.70 21.75 32.97
N ALA A 319 -4.82 21.15 33.78
CA ALA A 319 -4.28 21.78 34.99
C ALA A 319 -3.40 23.01 34.70
N ILE A 320 -2.88 23.14 33.47
CA ILE A 320 -2.04 24.26 33.03
C ILE A 320 -2.89 25.35 32.37
N THR A 321 -4.02 25.01 31.74
CA THR A 321 -4.77 25.93 30.86
C THR A 321 -6.12 26.42 31.38
N GLY A 322 -6.58 25.99 32.57
CA GLY A 322 -7.73 26.57 33.28
C GLY A 322 -9.07 26.46 32.53
N GLY A 323 -9.70 25.28 32.53
CA GLY A 323 -10.95 25.02 31.81
C GLY A 323 -12.24 25.24 32.62
N ALA A 324 -13.30 25.72 31.95
CA ALA A 324 -14.69 25.71 32.43
C ALA A 324 -15.54 24.73 31.60
N SER A 325 -16.34 23.89 32.28
CA SER A 325 -17.24 22.90 31.69
C SER A 325 -18.59 23.50 31.27
N ALA A 326 -19.20 22.93 30.22
CA ALA A 326 -20.51 23.33 29.68
C ALA A 326 -21.69 22.53 30.30
N PRO A 327 -22.94 23.04 30.31
CA PRO A 327 -24.13 22.30 30.74
C PRO A 327 -24.86 21.59 29.60
N GLY A 328 -25.38 20.39 29.89
CA GLY A 328 -26.06 19.49 28.95
C GLY A 328 -27.56 19.73 28.78
N HIS A 329 -28.11 19.21 27.69
CA HIS A 329 -29.55 19.10 27.42
C HIS A 329 -29.88 17.69 26.90
N SER A 330 -30.97 17.12 27.40
CA SER A 330 -31.52 15.82 27.02
C SER A 330 -32.49 15.93 25.84
N ALA A 331 -32.43 15.02 24.87
CA ALA A 331 -33.48 14.81 23.88
C ALA A 331 -33.78 13.32 23.65
N THR A 332 -35.07 13.02 23.44
CA THR A 332 -35.70 11.71 23.23
C THR A 332 -35.27 10.99 21.94
N PRO A 333 -35.26 9.64 21.89
CA PRO A 333 -34.71 8.89 20.76
C PRO A 333 -35.67 8.78 19.56
N PRO A 334 -35.17 8.81 18.30
CA PRO A 334 -35.95 8.63 17.07
C PRO A 334 -36.12 7.13 16.68
N PRO A 335 -37.03 6.80 15.75
CA PRO A 335 -37.43 5.42 15.42
C PRO A 335 -36.41 4.60 14.60
N PRO A 336 -36.61 3.26 14.47
CA PRO A 336 -35.67 2.31 13.85
C PRO A 336 -35.45 2.45 12.33
N GLY A 337 -34.19 2.47 11.88
CA GLY A 337 -33.77 1.98 10.56
C GLY A 337 -32.95 2.87 9.61
N GLY A 338 -32.64 4.14 9.92
CA GLY A 338 -31.99 5.07 8.94
C GLY A 338 -30.58 5.57 9.30
N PRO A 339 -29.92 6.38 8.42
CA PRO A 339 -28.63 7.06 8.68
C PRO A 339 -28.63 7.89 9.98
N LEU A 340 -29.81 8.40 10.36
CA LEU A 340 -30.08 9.09 11.62
C LEU A 340 -29.79 8.22 12.85
N GLN A 341 -29.86 6.89 12.75
CA GLN A 341 -29.56 5.98 13.85
C GLN A 341 -28.07 5.74 14.06
N LEU A 342 -27.26 5.77 13.00
CA LEU A 342 -25.80 5.68 13.13
C LEU A 342 -25.26 6.95 13.80
N ALA A 343 -25.80 8.11 13.40
CA ALA A 343 -25.52 9.38 14.07
C ALA A 343 -25.95 9.37 15.54
N ALA A 344 -27.14 8.85 15.86
CA ALA A 344 -27.60 8.72 17.24
C ALA A 344 -26.77 7.73 18.07
N ALA A 345 -26.33 6.61 17.48
CA ALA A 345 -25.44 5.65 18.15
C ALA A 345 -24.06 6.27 18.42
N LEU A 346 -23.55 7.06 17.47
CA LEU A 346 -22.31 7.82 17.65
C LEU A 346 -22.45 8.86 18.76
N ASP A 347 -23.56 9.60 18.81
CA ASP A 347 -23.83 10.57 19.89
C ASP A 347 -23.93 9.91 21.27
N LEU A 348 -24.54 8.73 21.36
CA LEU A 348 -24.57 7.93 22.59
C LEU A 348 -23.18 7.48 22.99
N ALA A 349 -22.36 7.02 22.03
CA ALA A 349 -20.97 6.64 22.27
C ALA A 349 -20.13 7.82 22.79
N ARG A 350 -20.34 9.04 22.25
CA ARG A 350 -19.71 10.27 22.73
C ARG A 350 -20.08 10.63 24.16
N GLN A 351 -21.29 10.28 24.59
CA GLN A 351 -21.78 10.48 25.95
C GLN A 351 -21.36 9.33 26.88
N GLU A 352 -20.46 8.44 26.44
CA GLU A 352 -20.02 7.23 27.13
C GLU A 352 -21.17 6.25 27.46
N ARG A 353 -22.32 6.41 26.79
CA ARG A 353 -23.49 5.54 26.92
C ARG A 353 -23.38 4.33 26.00
N TYR A 354 -22.30 3.57 26.15
CA TYR A 354 -21.94 2.47 25.24
C TYR A 354 -23.00 1.36 25.17
N ALA A 355 -23.64 1.03 26.30
CA ALA A 355 -24.70 0.03 26.34
C ALA A 355 -25.92 0.44 25.48
N ASP A 356 -26.31 1.71 25.55
CA ASP A 356 -27.41 2.26 24.74
C ASP A 356 -27.04 2.32 23.26
N ALA A 357 -25.79 2.71 22.94
CA ALA A 357 -25.28 2.71 21.58
C ALA A 357 -25.28 1.29 20.97
N LEU A 358 -24.83 0.28 21.72
CA LEU A 358 -24.86 -1.13 21.28
C LEU A 358 -26.27 -1.67 21.13
N ALA A 359 -27.19 -1.32 22.03
CA ALA A 359 -28.60 -1.69 21.91
C ALA A 359 -29.24 -1.10 20.65
N LEU A 360 -28.93 0.17 20.35
CA LEU A 360 -29.40 0.85 19.14
C LEU A 360 -28.84 0.21 17.86
N LEU A 361 -27.56 -0.17 17.87
CA LEU A 361 -26.92 -0.87 16.76
C LEU A 361 -27.46 -2.29 16.57
N ALA A 362 -27.76 -3.00 17.66
CA ALA A 362 -28.32 -4.36 17.63
C ALA A 362 -29.80 -4.40 17.23
N ALA A 363 -30.55 -3.31 17.43
CA ALA A 363 -31.95 -3.20 17.04
C ALA A 363 -32.15 -2.99 15.52
N ARG A 364 -31.06 -2.89 14.74
CA ARG A 364 -31.14 -2.77 13.28
C ARG A 364 -31.53 -4.11 12.63
N PRO A 365 -32.16 -4.08 11.43
CA PRO A 365 -32.48 -5.29 10.69
C PRO A 365 -31.23 -6.13 10.37
N LEU A 366 -31.37 -7.44 10.18
CA LEU A 366 -30.28 -8.35 9.78
C LEU A 366 -29.55 -7.91 8.49
N GLU A 367 -30.18 -7.14 7.62
CA GLU A 367 -29.54 -6.55 6.43
C GLU A 367 -28.52 -5.45 6.79
N ALA A 368 -28.61 -4.86 7.98
CA ALA A 368 -27.62 -3.93 8.52
C ALA A 368 -26.39 -4.63 9.12
N GLU A 369 -26.41 -5.96 9.25
CA GLU A 369 -25.24 -6.74 9.68
C GLU A 369 -24.16 -6.85 8.59
N THR A 370 -24.44 -6.36 7.39
CA THR A 370 -23.52 -6.25 6.25
C THR A 370 -23.12 -4.81 5.92
N ASP A 371 -23.51 -3.83 6.75
CA ASP A 371 -23.14 -2.42 6.61
C ASP A 371 -21.76 -2.17 7.26
N PRO A 372 -20.69 -1.92 6.49
CA PRO A 372 -19.33 -1.77 7.03
C PRO A 372 -19.21 -0.61 8.02
N ASP A 373 -19.94 0.49 7.82
CA ASP A 373 -19.89 1.67 8.68
C ASP A 373 -20.56 1.38 10.04
N ALA A 374 -21.67 0.64 10.02
CA ALA A 374 -22.34 0.20 11.25
C ALA A 374 -21.50 -0.81 12.03
N LEU A 375 -20.83 -1.72 11.34
CA LEU A 375 -19.91 -2.69 11.94
C LEU A 375 -18.66 -2.01 12.51
N LEU A 376 -18.11 -1.01 11.83
CA LEU A 376 -16.99 -0.22 12.30
C LEU A 376 -17.37 0.59 13.54
N LEU A 377 -18.51 1.28 13.54
CA LEU A 377 -19.00 1.98 14.74
C LEU A 377 -19.21 1.02 15.90
N ARG A 378 -19.76 -0.18 15.65
CA ARG A 378 -19.89 -1.22 16.67
C ARG A 378 -18.53 -1.63 17.22
N ALA A 379 -17.52 -1.84 16.37
CA ALA A 379 -16.17 -2.18 16.80
C ALA A 379 -15.57 -1.10 17.70
N VAL A 380 -15.71 0.17 17.33
CA VAL A 380 -15.26 1.32 18.11
C VAL A 380 -15.95 1.39 19.48
N VAL A 381 -17.27 1.21 19.52
CA VAL A 381 -18.03 1.22 20.77
C VAL A 381 -17.61 0.06 21.67
N LEU A 382 -17.44 -1.14 21.13
CA LEU A 382 -16.97 -2.31 21.89
C LEU A 382 -15.57 -2.07 22.47
N ALA A 383 -14.63 -1.58 21.65
CA ALA A 383 -13.27 -1.26 22.08
C ALA A 383 -13.28 -0.19 23.20
N SER A 384 -14.13 0.83 23.06
CA SER A 384 -14.25 1.92 24.04
C SER A 384 -14.94 1.47 25.34
N SER A 385 -15.83 0.49 25.26
CA SER A 385 -16.54 -0.10 26.42
C SER A 385 -15.72 -1.14 27.20
N GLY A 386 -14.51 -1.46 26.73
CA GLY A 386 -13.64 -2.46 27.36
C GLY A 386 -13.90 -3.90 26.94
N ASP A 387 -14.54 -4.12 25.77
CA ASP A 387 -14.68 -5.45 25.15
C ASP A 387 -13.80 -5.56 23.89
N PRO A 388 -12.47 -5.76 24.05
CA PRO A 388 -11.55 -5.86 22.92
C PRO A 388 -11.81 -7.12 22.07
N ALA A 389 -12.30 -8.21 22.66
CA ALA A 389 -12.59 -9.44 21.93
C ALA A 389 -13.82 -9.26 21.01
N GLY A 390 -14.88 -8.63 21.50
CA GLY A 390 -16.03 -8.25 20.70
C GLY A 390 -15.67 -7.24 19.60
N ALA A 391 -14.79 -6.28 19.91
CA ALA A 391 -14.30 -5.30 18.95
C ALA A 391 -13.48 -5.94 17.83
N GLU A 392 -12.55 -6.85 18.15
CA GLU A 392 -11.80 -7.61 17.14
C GLU A 392 -12.72 -8.44 16.25
N ALA A 393 -13.74 -9.09 16.82
CA ALA A 393 -14.72 -9.83 16.05
C ALA A 393 -15.52 -8.92 15.09
N ALA A 394 -15.86 -7.71 15.54
CA ALA A 394 -16.51 -6.72 14.69
C ALA A 394 -15.57 -6.18 13.59
N CYS A 395 -14.31 -5.87 13.91
CA CYS A 395 -13.29 -5.51 12.91
C CYS A 395 -13.06 -6.61 11.88
N ALA A 396 -12.99 -7.87 12.31
CA ALA A 396 -12.85 -9.01 11.41
C ALA A 396 -14.03 -9.12 10.44
N ARG A 397 -15.25 -8.77 10.88
CA ARG A 397 -16.42 -8.69 9.99
C ARG A 397 -16.34 -7.51 9.03
N VAL A 398 -15.86 -6.34 9.47
CA VAL A 398 -15.60 -5.20 8.57
C VAL A 398 -14.60 -5.63 7.50
N LEU A 399 -13.47 -6.22 7.89
CA LEU A 399 -12.42 -6.65 6.97
C LEU A 399 -12.88 -7.78 6.03
N ALA A 400 -13.79 -8.65 6.46
CA ALA A 400 -14.38 -9.65 5.57
C ALA A 400 -15.24 -9.03 4.44
N LEU A 401 -15.77 -7.82 4.65
CA LEU A 401 -16.56 -7.08 3.67
C LEU A 401 -15.71 -6.07 2.88
N ASP A 402 -14.74 -5.43 3.55
CA ASP A 402 -13.80 -4.46 3.02
C ASP A 402 -12.42 -4.65 3.68
N GLU A 403 -11.58 -5.50 3.06
CA GLU A 403 -10.20 -5.75 3.53
C GLU A 403 -9.30 -4.50 3.48
N LEU A 404 -9.77 -3.41 2.87
CA LEU A 404 -9.00 -2.18 2.67
C LEU A 404 -9.44 -1.08 3.66
N SER A 405 -10.21 -1.44 4.69
CA SER A 405 -10.61 -0.53 5.78
C SER A 405 -9.43 -0.24 6.71
N ALA A 406 -8.78 0.93 6.50
CA ALA A 406 -7.71 1.42 7.36
C ALA A 406 -8.20 1.64 8.80
N GLU A 407 -9.45 2.06 8.95
CA GLU A 407 -10.12 2.29 10.23
C GLU A 407 -10.29 1.00 11.03
N ALA A 408 -10.71 -0.10 10.42
CA ALA A 408 -10.85 -1.39 11.09
C ALA A 408 -9.49 -1.92 11.57
N HIS A 409 -8.44 -1.76 10.75
CA HIS A 409 -7.07 -2.08 11.15
C HIS A 409 -6.61 -1.24 12.34
N TYR A 410 -6.86 0.08 12.33
CA TYR A 410 -6.54 0.94 13.47
C TYR A 410 -7.26 0.52 14.76
N VAL A 411 -8.57 0.25 14.70
CA VAL A 411 -9.32 -0.23 15.88
C VAL A 411 -8.77 -1.58 16.37
N MET A 412 -8.36 -2.46 15.45
CA MET A 412 -7.73 -3.73 15.80
C MET A 412 -6.36 -3.52 16.45
N ALA A 413 -5.59 -2.50 16.05
CA ALA A 413 -4.34 -2.11 16.70
C ALA A 413 -4.57 -1.72 18.17
N LEU A 414 -5.59 -0.91 18.44
CA LEU A 414 -5.95 -0.51 19.81
C LEU A 414 -6.37 -1.72 20.66
N CYS A 415 -7.11 -2.67 20.08
CA CYS A 415 -7.52 -3.89 20.78
C CYS A 415 -6.33 -4.78 21.12
N ARG A 416 -5.41 -4.96 20.17
CA ARG A 416 -4.16 -5.74 20.35
C ARG A 416 -3.27 -5.12 21.41
N GLU A 417 -3.16 -3.78 21.41
CA GLU A 417 -2.39 -3.08 22.43
C GLU A 417 -2.99 -3.31 23.82
N HIS A 418 -4.31 -3.18 23.95
CA HIS A 418 -5.02 -3.47 25.20
C HIS A 418 -4.80 -4.92 25.67
N ALA A 419 -4.75 -5.87 24.72
CA ALA A 419 -4.41 -7.27 24.97
C ALA A 419 -2.91 -7.52 25.25
N ARG A 420 -2.08 -6.48 25.34
CA ARG A 420 -0.62 -6.52 25.55
C ARG A 420 0.14 -7.22 24.42
N ASP A 421 -0.46 -7.32 23.23
CA ASP A 421 0.17 -7.79 22.01
C ASP A 421 0.77 -6.58 21.25
N ALA A 422 1.93 -6.12 21.73
CA ALA A 422 2.59 -4.93 21.19
C ALA A 422 3.07 -5.12 19.73
N GLU A 423 3.40 -6.34 19.33
CA GLU A 423 3.79 -6.64 17.95
C GLU A 423 2.57 -6.66 17.04
N GLY A 424 1.49 -7.35 17.46
CA GLY A 424 0.22 -7.35 16.75
C GLY A 424 -0.35 -5.94 16.58
N ALA A 425 -0.29 -5.09 17.62
CA ALA A 425 -0.73 -3.71 17.54
C ALA A 425 0.03 -2.91 16.48
N ARG A 426 1.38 -2.93 16.53
CA ARG A 426 2.22 -2.24 15.54
C ARG A 426 1.94 -2.71 14.12
N ASN A 427 1.77 -4.03 13.93
CA ASN A 427 1.44 -4.59 12.63
C ASN A 427 0.11 -4.02 12.11
N GLN A 428 -0.91 -3.94 12.95
CA GLN A 428 -2.21 -3.38 12.58
C GLN A 428 -2.16 -1.87 12.29
N ASP A 429 -1.40 -1.09 13.05
CA ASP A 429 -1.18 0.33 12.72
C ASP A 429 -0.44 0.49 11.39
N HIS A 430 0.56 -0.33 11.11
CA HIS A 430 1.25 -0.31 9.81
C HIS A 430 0.29 -0.69 8.67
N TYR A 431 -0.60 -1.67 8.86
CA TYR A 431 -1.66 -1.98 7.88
C TYR A 431 -2.53 -0.74 7.62
N ALA A 432 -2.99 -0.06 8.67
CA ALA A 432 -3.79 1.16 8.54
C ALA A 432 -3.04 2.27 7.76
N LEU A 433 -1.76 2.48 8.06
CA LEU A 433 -0.93 3.50 7.38
C LEU A 433 -0.60 3.17 5.93
N TYR A 434 -0.48 1.89 5.61
CA TYR A 434 -0.27 1.48 4.23
C TYR A 434 -1.53 1.70 3.38
N LEU A 435 -2.70 1.41 3.95
CA LEU A 435 -4.00 1.60 3.30
C LEU A 435 -4.42 3.08 3.20
N ASP A 436 -3.99 3.89 4.17
CA ASP A 436 -4.20 5.34 4.19
C ASP A 436 -3.01 6.06 4.85
N PRO A 437 -2.02 6.52 4.06
CA PRO A 437 -0.86 7.25 4.58
C PRO A 437 -1.20 8.61 5.22
N THR A 438 -2.39 9.15 4.95
CA THR A 438 -2.87 10.42 5.50
C THR A 438 -3.56 10.27 6.84
N PHE A 439 -3.85 9.03 7.25
CA PHE A 439 -4.49 8.73 8.52
C PHE A 439 -3.52 8.93 9.70
N ALA A 440 -3.75 9.98 10.47
CA ALA A 440 -2.87 10.47 11.53
C ALA A 440 -2.90 9.60 12.80
N LEU A 441 -4.04 8.99 13.13
CA LEU A 441 -4.23 8.29 14.41
C LEU A 441 -3.33 7.05 14.59
N PRO A 442 -3.10 6.19 13.57
CA PRO A 442 -2.13 5.10 13.71
C PRO A 442 -0.70 5.60 13.96
N ARG A 443 -0.29 6.73 13.35
CA ARG A 443 1.04 7.33 13.64
C ARG A 443 1.12 7.85 15.07
N LEU A 444 0.06 8.52 15.52
CA LEU A 444 -0.03 8.97 16.91
C LEU A 444 0.09 7.77 17.86
N HIS A 445 -0.62 6.67 17.58
CA HIS A 445 -0.59 5.45 18.37
C HIS A 445 0.81 4.81 18.39
N LEU A 446 1.44 4.61 17.23
CA LEU A 446 2.82 4.11 17.12
C LEU A 446 3.82 5.00 17.86
N GLY A 447 3.66 6.32 17.77
CA GLY A 447 4.49 7.29 18.47
C GLY A 447 4.38 7.17 20.00
N LEU A 448 3.15 7.04 20.52
CA LEU A 448 2.88 6.81 21.95
C LEU A 448 3.42 5.46 22.43
N MET A 449 3.28 4.41 21.61
CA MET A 449 3.85 3.08 21.91
C MET A 449 5.38 3.12 21.97
N ALA A 450 6.02 3.79 21.00
CA ALA A 450 7.47 3.98 20.97
C ALA A 450 7.96 4.79 22.18
N GLN A 451 7.22 5.82 22.59
CA GLN A 451 7.50 6.60 23.79
C GLN A 451 7.51 5.71 25.05
N ARG A 452 6.49 4.87 25.23
CA ARG A 452 6.39 3.90 26.34
C ARG A 452 7.53 2.88 26.32
N ALA A 453 7.96 2.46 25.14
CA ALA A 453 9.08 1.54 24.96
C ALA A 453 10.47 2.21 25.15
N GLY A 454 10.54 3.52 25.36
CA GLY A 454 11.80 4.27 25.48
C GLY A 454 12.51 4.53 24.14
N GLU A 455 11.84 4.24 23.01
CA GLU A 455 12.37 4.38 21.65
C GLU A 455 12.26 5.82 21.15
N ARG A 456 12.99 6.75 21.79
CA ARG A 456 12.82 8.21 21.62
C ARG A 456 12.89 8.71 20.18
N GLU A 457 13.81 8.22 19.36
CA GLU A 457 13.93 8.67 17.96
C GLU A 457 12.71 8.28 17.12
N LYS A 458 12.23 7.05 17.28
CA LYS A 458 11.03 6.56 16.60
C LYS A 458 9.79 7.31 17.09
N ALA A 459 9.68 7.53 18.41
CA ALA A 459 8.61 8.32 18.99
C ALA A 459 8.56 9.73 18.37
N ARG A 460 9.70 10.42 18.27
CA ARG A 460 9.78 11.73 17.58
C ARG A 460 9.32 11.64 16.13
N GLY A 461 9.85 10.68 15.37
CA GLY A 461 9.52 10.54 13.96
C GLY A 461 8.03 10.32 13.69
N GLU A 462 7.38 9.44 14.46
CA GLU A 462 5.95 9.16 14.29
C GLU A 462 5.06 10.28 14.81
N LEU A 463 5.38 10.86 15.96
CA LEU A 463 4.60 11.97 16.51
C LEU A 463 4.70 13.23 15.62
N SER A 464 5.87 13.58 15.06
CA SER A 464 6.00 14.74 14.17
C SER A 464 5.13 14.58 12.92
N ARG A 465 5.08 13.37 12.35
CA ARG A 465 4.21 13.06 11.19
C ARG A 465 2.74 13.07 11.58
N ALA A 466 2.39 12.50 12.73
CA ALA A 466 1.02 12.54 13.24
C ALA A 466 0.55 13.98 13.42
N LEU A 467 1.36 14.87 13.99
CA LEU A 467 1.04 16.28 14.18
C LEU A 467 0.79 17.01 12.84
N ALA A 468 1.64 16.75 11.84
CA ALA A 468 1.48 17.34 10.51
C ALA A 468 0.17 16.87 9.82
N LEU A 469 -0.19 15.60 9.97
CA LEU A 469 -1.39 15.01 9.36
C LEU A 469 -2.67 15.42 10.10
N LEU A 470 -2.63 15.55 11.44
CA LEU A 470 -3.80 15.89 12.25
C LEU A 470 -4.49 17.19 11.80
N ALA A 471 -3.76 18.16 11.25
CA ALA A 471 -4.33 19.40 10.73
C ALA A 471 -5.34 19.17 9.58
N GLY A 472 -5.05 18.19 8.72
CA GLY A 472 -5.86 17.82 7.55
C GLY A 472 -6.76 16.61 7.74
N GLU A 473 -6.71 15.94 8.89
CA GLU A 473 -7.49 14.72 9.16
C GLU A 473 -8.99 14.98 9.08
N ASP A 474 -9.74 14.07 8.46
CA ASP A 474 -11.19 14.22 8.32
C ASP A 474 -11.91 14.33 9.67
N ALA A 475 -12.84 15.28 9.77
CA ALA A 475 -13.54 15.57 11.03
C ALA A 475 -14.43 14.41 11.50
N SER A 476 -15.03 13.66 10.56
CA SER A 476 -15.84 12.48 10.89
C SER A 476 -14.97 11.30 11.34
N ARG A 477 -13.78 11.16 10.76
CA ARG A 477 -12.80 10.14 11.21
C ARG A 477 -12.23 10.45 12.59
N VAL A 478 -11.86 11.71 12.87
CA VAL A 478 -11.46 12.13 14.23
C VAL A 478 -12.60 11.90 15.22
N LEU A 479 -13.82 12.22 14.83
CA LEU A 479 -14.98 12.03 15.69
C LEU A 479 -15.20 10.56 16.06
N LEU A 480 -15.06 9.66 15.09
CA LEU A 480 -15.28 8.24 15.29
C LEU A 480 -14.11 7.57 16.03
N LEU A 481 -12.88 7.84 15.64
CA LEU A 481 -11.70 7.06 16.03
C LEU A 481 -10.77 7.78 17.00
N GLY A 482 -10.99 9.08 17.23
CA GLY A 482 -10.17 9.91 18.11
C GLY A 482 -10.35 9.64 19.61
N GLY A 483 -11.07 8.58 20.00
CA GLY A 483 -11.24 8.20 21.41
C GLY A 483 -11.97 9.24 22.27
N GLY A 484 -12.83 10.06 21.66
CA GLY A 484 -13.54 11.16 22.33
C GLY A 484 -12.79 12.49 22.38
N PHE A 485 -11.56 12.55 21.85
CA PHE A 485 -10.78 13.77 21.80
C PHE A 485 -11.05 14.58 20.53
N SER A 486 -11.02 15.91 20.64
CA SER A 486 -11.03 16.79 19.48
C SER A 486 -9.69 16.72 18.74
N ARG A 487 -9.70 17.12 17.47
CA ARG A 487 -8.48 17.28 16.67
C ARG A 487 -7.42 18.13 17.39
N ASP A 488 -7.84 19.25 17.98
CA ASP A 488 -6.95 20.15 18.71
C ASP A 488 -6.38 19.49 19.97
N ALA A 489 -7.18 18.71 20.70
CA ALA A 489 -6.72 17.97 21.87
C ALA A 489 -5.70 16.88 21.51
N LEU A 490 -5.91 16.19 20.39
CA LEU A 490 -4.96 15.21 19.85
C LEU A 490 -3.66 15.89 19.37
N ALA A 491 -3.76 17.07 18.76
CA ALA A 491 -2.59 17.84 18.35
C ALA A 491 -1.78 18.34 19.57
N GLU A 492 -2.44 18.82 20.61
CA GLU A 492 -1.78 19.22 21.86
C GLU A 492 -1.12 18.04 22.58
N LEU A 493 -1.78 16.88 22.62
CA LEU A 493 -1.17 15.63 23.09
C LEU A 493 0.10 15.32 22.30
N CYS A 494 0.02 15.37 20.97
CA CYS A 494 1.13 15.07 20.09
C CYS A 494 2.32 16.03 20.34
N ARG A 495 2.08 17.33 20.48
CA ARG A 495 3.11 18.33 20.84
C ARG A 495 3.72 18.08 22.22
N ALA A 496 2.90 17.72 23.20
CA ALA A 496 3.38 17.42 24.55
C ALA A 496 4.32 16.20 24.55
N GLU A 497 3.93 15.13 23.86
CA GLU A 497 4.72 13.91 23.76
C GLU A 497 5.98 14.10 22.91
N LEU A 498 5.92 14.93 21.86
CA LEU A 498 7.10 15.35 21.10
C LEU A 498 8.14 16.05 21.97
N ARG A 499 7.70 17.01 22.80
CA ARG A 499 8.57 17.69 23.76
C ARG A 499 9.16 16.72 24.79
N ALA A 500 8.36 15.80 25.31
CA ALA A 500 8.81 14.78 26.24
C ALA A 500 9.83 13.81 25.60
N ALA A 501 9.70 13.54 24.30
CA ALA A 501 10.68 12.78 23.53
C ALA A 501 11.96 13.59 23.25
N GLY A 502 11.95 14.91 23.42
CA GLY A 502 13.05 15.84 23.15
C GLY A 502 13.09 16.38 21.71
N GLY A 503 11.96 16.41 21.02
CA GLY A 503 11.78 17.09 19.73
C GLY A 503 11.22 18.51 19.87
N GLU A 504 11.43 19.35 18.85
CA GLU A 504 10.71 20.63 18.72
C GLU A 504 9.36 20.40 18.00
N PRO A 505 8.26 21.00 18.49
CA PRO A 505 6.91 20.79 17.96
C PRO A 505 6.63 21.47 16.62
#